data_AF-A0A380EA35-F1
#
_entry.id   AF-A0A380EA35-F1
#
_cell.length_a   1.000
_cell.length_b   1.000
_cell.length_c   1.000
_cell.angle_alpha   90.00
_cell.angle_beta   90.00
_cell.angle_gamma   90.00
#
_symmetry.space_group_name_H-M   'P 1'
#
loop_
_entity.id
_entity.type
_entity.pdbx_description
1 polymer ?
#
loop_
_entity_poly.entity_id
_entity_poly.type
_entity_poly.pdbx_seq_one_letter_code
_entity_poly.pdbx_strand_id
1 'polypeptide(L)'
;MKNIFGFVFFLSVVLLLSGCSKSGIEEITPKEAHDKLKNPKNEYVIAISDLSRAGEEHIYNSKKILEKVAEEKGIKIYYAIYDSNNEKHEKDFDENGKFKGHTSNFYYAEKGKKVEDMDYKSLGVAESSKVNISAEVLGRFIDQKEEEGF
;
A
#
# COMPACT_ATOMS: atom_id res chain seq x y z
N MET A 1 38.03 16.47 29.25
CA MET A 1 37.16 16.43 28.04
C MET A 1 37.24 15.04 27.39
N LYS A 2 36.63 13.99 27.99
CA LYS A 2 36.74 12.59 27.49
C LYS A 2 35.40 11.94 27.11
N ASN A 3 34.27 12.65 27.26
CA ASN A 3 32.94 12.05 27.15
C ASN A 3 32.13 12.53 25.93
N ILE A 4 32.68 13.41 25.08
CA ILE A 4 31.95 13.96 23.93
C ILE A 4 32.00 13.00 22.72
N PHE A 5 33.12 12.27 22.55
CA PHE A 5 33.31 11.38 21.40
C PHE A 5 32.34 10.18 21.38
N GLY A 6 31.99 9.64 22.55
CA GLY A 6 31.03 8.53 22.64
C GLY A 6 29.58 8.94 22.40
N PHE A 7 29.21 10.16 22.78
CA PHE A 7 27.85 10.68 22.61
C PHE A 7 27.54 11.00 21.14
N VAL A 8 28.53 11.52 20.40
CA VAL A 8 28.38 11.80 18.95
C VAL A 8 28.29 10.51 18.13
N PHE A 9 28.98 9.44 18.53
CA PHE A 9 28.91 8.15 17.85
C PHE A 9 27.57 7.43 18.10
N PHE A 10 26.98 7.57 19.28
CA PHE A 10 25.66 7.01 19.55
C PHE A 10 24.55 7.76 18.79
N LEU A 11 24.67 9.08 18.66
CA LEU A 11 23.69 9.91 17.95
C LEU A 11 23.72 9.65 16.42
N SER A 12 24.90 9.43 15.83
CA SER A 12 25.02 9.11 14.41
C SER A 12 24.48 7.70 14.08
N VAL A 13 24.67 6.71 14.95
CA VAL A 13 24.13 5.36 14.78
C VAL A 13 22.59 5.34 14.92
N VAL A 14 22.02 6.13 15.83
CA VAL A 14 20.56 6.28 15.96
C VAL A 14 19.96 6.98 14.73
N LEU A 15 20.64 7.98 14.16
CA LEU A 15 20.20 8.65 12.93
C LEU A 15 20.39 7.80 11.66
N LEU A 16 21.33 6.84 11.65
CA LEU A 16 21.54 5.93 10.53
C LEU A 16 20.55 4.75 10.50
N LEU A 17 19.82 4.50 11.61
CA LEU A 17 18.67 3.57 11.64
C LEU A 17 17.40 4.17 11.01
N SER A 18 17.45 5.41 10.52
CA SER A 18 16.38 6.08 9.76
C SER A 18 16.33 5.65 8.28
N GLY A 19 17.03 4.58 7.91
CA GLY A 19 17.10 4.07 6.55
C GLY A 19 15.88 3.20 6.20
N CYS A 20 14.80 3.85 5.78
CA CYS A 20 13.69 3.41 4.91
C CYS A 20 12.49 4.28 5.33
N SER A 21 11.83 5.02 4.42
CA SER A 21 10.72 5.88 4.84
C SER A 21 9.62 5.01 5.49
N LYS A 22 9.42 5.17 6.80
CA LYS A 22 8.38 4.44 7.54
C LYS A 22 6.97 4.87 7.13
N SER A 23 6.85 6.03 6.49
CA SER A 23 5.63 6.59 5.97
C SER A 23 5.70 6.88 4.47
N GLY A 24 4.54 6.91 3.82
CA GLY A 24 4.37 7.26 2.42
C GLY A 24 3.90 6.10 1.55
N ILE A 25 3.80 6.34 0.25
CA ILE A 25 3.41 5.34 -0.73
C ILE A 25 4.62 4.86 -1.54
N GLU A 26 4.60 3.61 -2.00
CA GLU A 26 5.62 3.04 -2.88
C GLU A 26 4.98 2.29 -4.02
N GLU A 27 5.32 2.69 -5.25
CA GLU A 27 4.89 1.98 -6.44
C GLU A 27 5.74 0.71 -6.60
N ILE A 28 5.06 -0.42 -6.72
CA ILE A 28 5.65 -1.75 -6.96
C ILE A 28 4.98 -2.39 -8.17
N THR A 29 5.59 -3.46 -8.68
CA THR A 29 4.99 -4.24 -9.76
C THR A 29 3.77 -5.04 -9.26
N PRO A 30 2.80 -5.38 -10.13
CA PRO A 30 1.68 -6.24 -9.76
C PRO A 30 2.14 -7.61 -9.22
N LYS A 31 3.23 -8.16 -9.76
CA LYS A 31 3.87 -9.37 -9.23
C LYS A 31 4.34 -9.17 -7.80
N GLU A 32 5.05 -8.08 -7.49
CA GLU A 32 5.49 -7.79 -6.13
C GLU A 32 4.30 -7.60 -5.17
N ALA A 33 3.21 -6.98 -5.63
CA ALA A 33 1.99 -6.85 -4.83
C ALA A 33 1.40 -8.23 -4.50
N HIS A 34 1.31 -9.12 -5.50
CA HIS A 34 0.88 -10.51 -5.31
C HIS A 34 1.81 -11.29 -4.38
N ASP A 35 3.12 -11.14 -4.55
CA ASP A 35 4.12 -11.83 -3.73
C ASP A 35 4.06 -11.37 -2.27
N LYS A 36 3.79 -10.08 -2.01
CA LYS A 36 3.53 -9.54 -0.66
C LYS A 36 2.25 -10.09 -0.04
N LEU A 37 1.17 -10.23 -0.80
CA LEU A 37 -0.06 -10.85 -0.32
C LEU A 37 0.11 -12.35 -0.05
N LYS A 38 0.93 -13.05 -0.84
CA LYS A 38 1.24 -14.47 -0.62
C LYS A 38 2.21 -14.73 0.53
N ASN A 39 3.10 -13.78 0.81
CA ASN A 39 4.12 -13.87 1.85
C ASN A 39 4.01 -12.68 2.81
N PRO A 40 2.90 -12.57 3.57
CA PRO A 40 2.56 -11.39 4.34
C PRO A 40 3.53 -11.09 5.48
N LYS A 41 3.77 -9.80 5.71
CA LYS A 41 4.71 -9.27 6.71
C LYS A 41 4.14 -8.11 7.53
N ASN A 42 2.82 -8.05 7.69
CA ASN A 42 2.11 -6.93 8.34
C ASN A 42 2.31 -5.62 7.56
N GLU A 43 1.98 -5.64 6.26
CA GLU A 43 2.17 -4.52 5.34
C GLU A 43 0.84 -4.13 4.69
N TYR A 44 0.66 -2.87 4.33
CA TYR A 44 -0.50 -2.42 3.58
C TYR A 44 -0.23 -2.51 2.08
N VAL A 45 -1.10 -3.19 1.33
CA VAL A 45 -0.88 -3.51 -0.09
C VAL A 45 -2.16 -3.31 -0.91
N ILE A 46 -2.06 -2.70 -2.09
CA ILE A 46 -3.18 -2.55 -3.04
C ILE A 46 -2.71 -2.67 -4.48
N ALA A 47 -3.50 -3.34 -5.33
CA ALA A 47 -3.36 -3.25 -6.78
C ALA A 47 -4.53 -2.42 -7.33
N ILE A 48 -4.26 -1.26 -7.95
CA ILE A 48 -5.27 -0.35 -8.51
C ILE A 48 -5.48 -0.71 -9.98
N SER A 49 -6.71 -1.02 -10.37
CA SER A 49 -7.03 -1.35 -11.76
C SER A 49 -7.27 -0.10 -12.61
N ASP A 50 -6.70 -0.07 -13.82
CA ASP A 50 -7.06 0.91 -14.86
C ASP A 50 -8.43 0.62 -15.50
N LEU A 51 -8.98 -0.60 -15.33
CA LEU A 51 -10.18 -1.10 -16.01
C LEU A 51 -11.49 -0.39 -15.58
N SER A 52 -11.42 0.56 -14.66
CA SER A 52 -12.59 1.38 -14.35
C SER A 52 -12.93 2.27 -15.55
N ARG A 53 -14.22 2.50 -15.82
CA ARG A 53 -14.69 3.50 -16.80
C ARG A 53 -14.13 4.93 -16.58
N ALA A 54 -13.46 5.17 -15.45
CA ALA A 54 -12.86 6.43 -15.05
C ALA A 54 -11.34 6.52 -15.34
N GLY A 55 -10.69 5.45 -15.83
CA GLY A 55 -9.31 5.48 -16.33
C GLY A 55 -8.29 6.19 -15.43
N GLU A 56 -7.53 7.14 -16.00
CA GLU A 56 -6.49 7.91 -15.31
C GLU A 56 -7.00 8.69 -14.08
N GLU A 57 -8.25 9.17 -14.10
CA GLU A 57 -8.81 9.91 -12.97
C GLU A 57 -8.98 9.01 -11.75
N HIS A 58 -9.36 7.74 -11.96
CA HIS A 58 -9.43 6.77 -10.86
C HIS A 58 -8.07 6.50 -10.23
N ILE A 59 -7.02 6.33 -11.06
CA ILE A 59 -5.65 6.13 -10.59
C ILE A 59 -5.18 7.36 -9.81
N TYR A 60 -5.38 8.55 -10.37
CA TYR A 60 -5.01 9.82 -9.74
C TYR A 60 -5.69 10.01 -8.39
N ASN A 61 -7.00 9.80 -8.32
CA ASN A 61 -7.76 9.94 -7.08
C ASN A 61 -7.36 8.87 -6.06
N SER A 62 -7.10 7.63 -6.50
CA SER A 62 -6.62 6.57 -5.63
C SER A 62 -5.25 6.92 -5.04
N LYS A 63 -4.29 7.40 -5.85
CA LYS A 63 -2.98 7.85 -5.36
C LYS A 63 -3.11 8.95 -4.31
N LYS A 64 -3.93 9.98 -4.56
CA LYS A 64 -4.19 11.05 -3.57
C LYS A 64 -4.73 10.53 -2.24
N ILE A 65 -5.63 9.56 -2.28
CA ILE A 65 -6.17 8.94 -1.08
C ILE A 65 -5.07 8.22 -0.31
N LEU A 66 -4.27 7.40 -1.01
CA LEU A 66 -3.19 6.64 -0.38
C LEU A 66 -2.11 7.55 0.20
N GLU A 67 -1.71 8.61 -0.51
CA GLU A 67 -0.75 9.62 -0.02
C GLU A 67 -1.25 10.27 1.26
N LYS A 68 -2.48 10.77 1.24
CA LYS A 68 -3.11 11.42 2.39
C LYS A 68 -3.16 10.49 3.60
N VAL A 69 -3.62 9.25 3.41
CA VAL A 69 -3.72 8.26 4.49
C VAL A 69 -2.35 7.86 5.02
N ALA A 70 -1.37 7.63 4.14
CA ALA A 70 -0.01 7.28 4.53
C ALA A 70 0.66 8.38 5.35
N GLU A 71 0.42 9.65 4.99
CA GLU A 71 0.89 10.81 5.73
C GLU A 71 0.19 10.94 7.10
N GLU A 72 -1.15 10.93 7.13
CA GLU A 72 -1.94 11.09 8.35
C GLU A 72 -1.68 9.97 9.38
N LYS A 73 -1.47 8.74 8.91
CA LYS A 73 -1.24 7.57 9.77
C LYS A 73 0.24 7.27 10.01
N GLY A 74 1.15 7.90 9.28
CA GLY A 74 2.58 7.64 9.39
C GLY A 74 2.97 6.21 8.98
N ILE A 75 2.27 5.62 8.02
CA ILE A 75 2.46 4.22 7.56
C ILE A 75 3.00 4.15 6.13
N LYS A 76 3.60 3.01 5.80
CA LYS A 76 4.01 2.67 4.44
C LYS A 76 2.90 1.89 3.73
N ILE A 77 2.54 2.33 2.53
CA ILE A 77 1.59 1.63 1.65
C ILE A 77 2.29 1.23 0.36
N TYR A 78 2.23 -0.04 0.02
CA TYR A 78 2.67 -0.56 -1.28
C TYR A 78 1.51 -0.57 -2.26
N TYR A 79 1.67 0.06 -3.42
CA TYR A 79 0.65 0.04 -4.45
C TYR A 79 1.21 -0.41 -5.80
N ALA A 80 0.41 -1.13 -6.57
CA ALA A 80 0.68 -1.42 -7.96
C ALA A 80 -0.40 -0.78 -8.83
N ILE A 81 -0.03 -0.31 -10.02
CA ILE A 81 -0.99 0.03 -11.07
C ILE A 81 -1.10 -1.19 -11.98
N TYR A 82 -2.33 -1.63 -12.20
CA TYR A 82 -2.63 -2.68 -13.15
C TYR A 82 -3.23 -2.06 -14.41
N ASP A 83 -2.44 -2.01 -15.48
CA ASP A 83 -2.86 -1.56 -16.80
C ASP A 83 -3.05 -2.78 -17.71
N SER A 84 -4.30 -3.00 -18.12
CA SER A 84 -4.67 -4.14 -18.96
C SER A 84 -4.09 -4.11 -20.38
N ASN A 85 -3.60 -2.94 -20.83
CA ASN A 85 -3.03 -2.73 -22.15
C ASN A 85 -1.49 -2.66 -22.13
N ASN A 86 -0.86 -2.80 -20.96
CA ASN A 86 0.57 -2.72 -20.81
C ASN A 86 1.21 -4.12 -20.94
N GLU A 87 1.89 -4.35 -22.07
CA GLU A 87 2.56 -5.61 -22.43
C GLU A 87 3.52 -6.14 -21.36
N LYS A 88 4.06 -5.28 -20.47
CA LYS A 88 4.94 -5.72 -19.37
C LYS A 88 4.21 -6.55 -18.30
N HIS A 89 2.87 -6.54 -18.28
CA HIS A 89 2.03 -7.19 -17.27
C HIS A 89 1.27 -8.42 -17.79
N GLU A 90 1.53 -8.90 -19.01
CA GLU A 90 0.91 -10.12 -19.58
C GLU A 90 1.00 -11.36 -18.67
N LYS A 91 2.05 -11.45 -17.85
CA LYS A 91 2.32 -12.60 -16.96
C LYS A 91 1.36 -12.66 -15.76
N ASP A 92 0.64 -11.59 -15.49
CA ASP A 92 -0.28 -11.43 -14.36
C ASP A 92 -1.71 -11.90 -14.70
N PHE A 93 -1.93 -12.35 -15.93
CA PHE A 93 -3.18 -12.91 -16.42
C PHE A 93 -3.17 -14.45 -16.38
N ASP A 94 -4.33 -15.05 -16.14
CA ASP A 94 -4.54 -16.48 -16.34
C ASP A 94 -4.66 -16.86 -17.82
N GLU A 95 -4.74 -18.16 -18.07
CA GLU A 95 -4.89 -18.73 -19.42
C GLU A 95 -6.17 -18.26 -20.13
N ASN A 96 -7.11 -17.62 -19.42
CA ASN A 96 -8.35 -17.07 -19.93
C ASN A 96 -8.30 -15.54 -20.08
N GLY A 97 -7.12 -14.92 -19.92
CA GLY A 97 -6.97 -13.46 -19.97
C GLY A 97 -7.66 -12.74 -18.80
N LYS A 98 -7.91 -13.43 -17.69
CA LYS A 98 -8.41 -12.81 -16.45
C LYS A 98 -7.25 -12.47 -15.54
N PHE A 99 -7.32 -11.31 -14.91
CA PHE A 99 -6.38 -10.92 -13.88
C PHE A 99 -6.39 -11.95 -12.74
N LYS A 100 -5.21 -12.40 -12.31
CA LYS A 100 -5.06 -13.42 -11.25
C LYS A 100 -5.21 -12.88 -9.82
N GLY A 101 -5.52 -11.59 -9.63
CA GLY A 101 -5.66 -10.97 -8.31
C GLY A 101 -7.01 -10.28 -8.06
N HIS A 102 -7.19 -9.77 -6.85
CA HIS A 102 -8.31 -8.88 -6.49
C HIS A 102 -7.86 -7.42 -6.60
N THR A 103 -8.29 -6.71 -7.63
CA THR A 103 -7.95 -5.28 -7.79
C THR A 103 -8.83 -4.37 -6.94
N SER A 104 -8.33 -3.17 -6.67
CA SER A 104 -8.99 -2.08 -5.97
C SER A 104 -9.43 -2.46 -4.56
N ASN A 105 -8.76 -3.44 -3.95
CA ASN A 105 -8.89 -3.79 -2.54
C ASN A 105 -7.59 -3.40 -1.83
N PHE A 106 -7.72 -2.57 -0.80
CA PHE A 106 -6.66 -2.20 0.11
C PHE A 106 -6.56 -3.25 1.23
N TYR A 107 -5.54 -4.10 1.16
CA TYR A 107 -5.32 -5.20 2.09
C TYR A 107 -4.40 -4.79 3.23
N TYR A 108 -4.66 -5.37 4.41
CA TYR A 108 -3.63 -5.56 5.42
C TYR A 108 -3.05 -6.98 5.26
N ALA A 109 -1.82 -7.07 4.74
CA ALA A 109 -1.11 -8.32 4.51
C ALA A 109 -0.57 -8.87 5.85
N GLU A 110 -1.49 -9.37 6.68
CA GLU A 110 -1.21 -9.87 8.02
C GLU A 110 -0.44 -11.21 8.00
N LYS A 111 0.67 -11.25 8.72
CA LYS A 111 1.55 -12.40 8.77
C LYS A 111 0.80 -13.64 9.26
N GLY A 112 0.87 -14.71 8.48
CA GLY A 112 0.24 -15.99 8.81
C GLY A 112 -1.19 -16.14 8.31
N LYS A 113 -1.81 -15.08 7.76
CA LYS A 113 -3.08 -15.19 7.05
C LYS A 113 -2.86 -15.53 5.58
N LYS A 114 -3.81 -16.27 4.99
CA LYS A 114 -3.90 -16.43 3.54
C LYS A 114 -4.68 -15.25 2.95
N VAL A 115 -4.47 -14.96 1.67
CA VAL A 115 -5.16 -13.86 0.96
C VAL A 115 -6.69 -13.93 1.09
N GLU A 116 -7.26 -15.14 1.08
CA GLU A 116 -8.70 -15.38 1.23
C GLU A 116 -9.27 -15.01 2.61
N ASP A 117 -8.41 -14.99 3.64
CA ASP A 117 -8.75 -14.67 5.03
C ASP A 117 -8.28 -13.27 5.45
N MET A 118 -7.65 -12.51 4.55
CA MET A 118 -7.13 -11.16 4.84
C MET A 118 -8.24 -10.12 4.86
N ASP A 119 -8.18 -9.24 5.85
CA ASP A 119 -9.03 -8.08 5.91
C ASP A 119 -8.65 -7.07 4.81
N TYR A 120 -9.67 -6.51 4.16
CA TYR A 120 -9.48 -5.51 3.12
C TYR A 120 -10.58 -4.46 3.12
N LYS A 121 -10.25 -3.30 2.54
CA LYS A 121 -11.20 -2.25 2.21
C LYS A 121 -11.19 -1.97 0.71
N SER A 122 -12.34 -2.09 0.06
CA SER A 122 -12.45 -1.73 -1.36
C SER A 122 -12.28 -0.22 -1.55
N LEU A 123 -11.43 0.16 -2.49
CA LEU A 123 -11.12 1.52 -2.89
C LEU A 123 -11.64 1.76 -4.31
N GLY A 124 -12.92 2.10 -4.42
CA GLY A 124 -13.56 2.49 -5.67
C GLY A 124 -13.84 3.99 -5.69
N VAL A 125 -12.95 4.79 -6.29
CA VAL A 125 -13.12 6.25 -6.34
C VAL A 125 -12.94 6.77 -7.76
N ALA A 126 -14.06 7.08 -8.40
CA ALA A 126 -14.09 7.72 -9.72
C ALA A 126 -14.12 9.26 -9.63
N GLU A 127 -14.67 9.83 -8.54
CA GLU A 127 -14.89 11.27 -8.41
C GLU A 127 -13.92 11.91 -7.42
N SER A 128 -13.26 13.00 -7.84
CA SER A 128 -12.33 13.78 -7.02
C SER A 128 -12.97 14.31 -5.73
N SER A 129 -14.28 14.61 -5.73
CA SER A 129 -15.03 15.08 -4.55
C SER A 129 -15.09 14.06 -3.41
N LYS A 130 -14.88 12.76 -3.72
CA LYS A 130 -14.95 11.65 -2.76
C LYS A 130 -13.60 11.29 -2.15
N VAL A 131 -12.51 11.97 -2.53
CA VAL A 131 -11.14 11.70 -2.04
C VAL A 131 -11.07 11.79 -0.51
N ASN A 132 -11.53 12.88 0.10
CA ASN A 132 -11.42 13.06 1.55
C ASN A 132 -12.23 12.02 2.34
N ILE A 133 -13.46 11.74 1.92
CA ILE A 133 -14.31 10.74 2.58
C ILE A 133 -13.69 9.35 2.45
N SER A 134 -13.14 9.03 1.29
CA SER A 134 -12.50 7.73 1.05
C SER A 134 -11.21 7.57 1.86
N ALA A 135 -10.42 8.64 1.99
CA ALA A 135 -9.25 8.67 2.87
C ALA A 135 -9.65 8.45 4.34
N GLU A 136 -10.71 9.11 4.82
CA GLU A 136 -11.21 8.89 6.17
C GLU A 136 -11.63 7.44 6.42
N VAL A 137 -12.34 6.83 5.45
CA VAL A 137 -12.77 5.43 5.53
C VAL A 137 -11.57 4.48 5.56
N LEU A 138 -10.55 4.70 4.75
CA LEU A 138 -9.31 3.90 4.78
C LEU A 138 -8.53 4.13 6.08
N GLY A 139 -8.48 5.37 6.56
CA GLY A 139 -7.85 5.72 7.84
C GLY A 139 -8.45 4.96 9.02
N ARG A 140 -9.78 4.87 9.10
CA ARG A 140 -10.47 4.08 10.14
C ARG A 140 -10.19 2.58 10.04
N PHE A 141 -10.07 2.06 8.82
CA PHE A 141 -9.69 0.65 8.62
C PHE A 141 -8.28 0.37 9.16
N ILE A 142 -7.33 1.28 8.92
CA ILE A 142 -5.98 1.19 9.48
C ILE A 142 -6.02 1.28 11.01
N ASP A 143 -6.76 2.23 11.57
CA ASP A 143 -6.87 2.37 13.04
C ASP A 143 -7.35 1.06 13.69
N GLN A 144 -8.34 0.41 13.09
CA GLN A 144 -8.82 -0.90 13.56
C GLN A 144 -7.73 -1.98 13.51
N LYS A 145 -6.93 -2.04 12.44
CA LYS A 145 -5.87 -3.05 12.31
C LYS A 145 -4.70 -2.80 13.25
N GLU A 146 -4.34 -1.54 13.48
CA GLU A 146 -3.30 -1.18 14.44
C GLU A 146 -3.76 -1.45 15.88
N GLU A 147 -5.03 -1.18 16.24
CA GLU A 147 -5.59 -1.49 17.57
C GLU A 147 -5.65 -3.00 17.87
N GLU A 148 -5.90 -3.85 16.87
CA GLU A 148 -5.91 -5.31 17.01
C GLU A 148 -4.50 -5.92 17.17
N GLY A 149 -3.45 -5.18 16.79
CA GLY A 149 -2.06 -5.61 16.81
C GLY A 149 -1.28 -5.33 18.10
N PHE A 150 -1.89 -4.65 19.08
CA PHE A 150 -1.36 -4.32 20.41
C PHE A 150 -2.09 -5.06 21.53
#